data_AF-A0A285IF99-F1
#
_entry.id   AF-A0A285IF99-F1
#
_cell.length_a   1.000
_cell.length_b   1.000
_cell.length_c   1.000
_cell.angle_alpha   90.00
_cell.angle_beta   90.00
_cell.angle_gamma   90.00
#
_symmetry.space_group_name_H-M   'P 1'
#
loop_
_entity.id
_entity.type
_entity.pdbx_description
1 polymer ?
#
loop_
_entity_poly.entity_id
_entity_poly.type
_entity_poly.pdbx_seq_one_letter_code
_entity_poly.pdbx_strand_id
1 'polypeptide(L)'
;MNISASQAQLLRQLNIKPLHARSSFFPESANHAAIETSDTAQLLQPDECLLSSDIKHLLAQTAVSEWLLDPASSQCALNDNGSLLVTPSLTALQQAAIKRQLWALLQQHLADDAD
;
A
#
# COMPACT_ATOMS: atom_id res chain seq x y z
N MET A 1 -28.92 -0.17 18.87
CA MET A 1 -29.63 0.00 17.58
C MET A 1 -30.85 -0.94 17.61
N ASN A 2 -32.06 -0.42 17.75
CA ASN A 2 -33.28 -1.24 17.90
C ASN A 2 -33.89 -1.52 16.53
N ILE A 3 -33.82 -2.78 16.09
CA ILE A 3 -34.39 -3.24 14.81
C ILE A 3 -35.90 -3.45 15.02
N SER A 4 -36.72 -2.79 14.20
CA SER A 4 -38.17 -2.97 14.17
C SER A 4 -38.56 -4.42 13.86
N ALA A 5 -39.67 -4.91 14.44
CA ALA A 5 -40.20 -6.25 14.20
C ALA A 5 -40.40 -6.58 12.70
N SER A 6 -40.70 -5.58 11.87
CA SER A 6 -40.84 -5.74 10.42
C SER A 6 -39.51 -5.99 9.71
N GLN A 7 -38.40 -5.36 10.16
CA GLN A 7 -37.06 -5.64 9.63
C GLN A 7 -36.59 -7.05 10.02
N ALA A 8 -36.89 -7.51 11.23
CA ALA A 8 -36.54 -8.86 11.67
C ALA A 8 -37.21 -9.94 10.80
N GLN A 9 -38.42 -9.67 10.29
CA GLN A 9 -39.17 -10.60 9.45
C GLN A 9 -38.65 -10.64 8.01
N LEU A 10 -38.24 -9.48 7.46
CA LEU A 10 -37.55 -9.37 6.17
C LEU A 10 -36.19 -10.09 6.18
N LEU A 11 -35.42 -9.95 7.27
CA LEU A 11 -34.13 -10.64 7.45
C LEU A 11 -34.28 -12.16 7.48
N ARG A 12 -35.35 -12.68 8.11
CA ARG A 12 -35.65 -14.13 8.11
C ARG A 12 -36.02 -14.64 6.72
N GLN A 13 -36.80 -13.88 5.95
CA GLN A 13 -37.18 -14.28 4.58
C GLN A 13 -35.98 -14.32 3.62
N LEU A 14 -35.00 -13.45 3.84
CA LEU A 14 -33.75 -13.43 3.06
C LEU A 14 -32.74 -14.50 3.48
N ASN A 15 -33.09 -15.37 4.44
CA ASN A 15 -32.20 -16.37 5.04
C ASN A 15 -30.90 -15.75 5.59
N ILE A 16 -30.94 -14.46 5.94
CA ILE A 16 -29.83 -13.76 6.57
C ILE A 16 -29.92 -14.10 8.05
N LYS A 17 -29.32 -15.22 8.43
CA LYS A 17 -29.06 -15.50 9.84
C LYS A 17 -28.13 -14.41 10.37
N PRO A 18 -28.43 -13.76 11.50
CA PRO A 18 -27.43 -12.93 12.15
C PRO A 18 -26.22 -13.81 12.41
N LEU A 19 -25.05 -13.36 11.96
CA LEU A 19 -23.77 -13.96 12.32
C LEU A 19 -23.70 -13.94 13.85
N HIS A 20 -24.07 -15.05 14.48
CA HIS A 20 -23.78 -15.29 15.87
C HIS A 20 -22.26 -15.30 15.95
N ALA A 21 -21.69 -14.16 16.38
CA ALA A 21 -20.32 -14.10 16.83
C ALA A 21 -20.20 -15.16 17.91
N ARG A 22 -19.60 -16.30 17.55
CA ARG A 22 -19.35 -17.38 18.52
C ARG A 22 -18.51 -16.75 19.60
N SER A 23 -18.97 -16.81 20.85
CA SER A 23 -18.22 -16.33 22.03
C SER A 23 -16.85 -17.00 22.19
N SER A 24 -16.56 -18.03 21.39
CA SER A 24 -15.27 -18.70 21.27
C SER A 24 -14.26 -18.01 20.33
N PHE A 25 -14.60 -16.87 19.70
CA PHE A 25 -13.68 -16.13 18.82
C PHE A 25 -12.79 -15.11 19.54
N PHE A 26 -13.10 -14.80 20.79
CA PHE A 26 -12.22 -14.00 21.64
C PHE A 26 -11.74 -14.90 22.78
N PRO A 27 -10.45 -15.27 22.83
CA PRO A 27 -9.93 -15.97 23.99
C PRO A 27 -10.11 -15.06 25.20
N GLU A 28 -10.81 -15.61 26.19
CA GLU A 28 -10.94 -15.09 27.55
C GLU A 28 -9.54 -14.68 28.02
N SER A 29 -9.40 -13.42 28.44
CA SER A 29 -8.14 -12.86 28.94
C SER A 29 -7.76 -13.53 30.26
N ALA A 30 -7.27 -14.76 30.17
CA ALA A 30 -6.64 -15.46 31.27
C ALA A 30 -5.30 -14.78 31.51
N ASN A 31 -5.19 -14.16 32.69
CA ASN A 31 -3.96 -13.71 33.31
C ASN A 31 -2.78 -14.63 33.01
N HIS A 32 -1.97 -14.29 32.02
CA HIS A 32 -0.63 -14.83 31.85
C HIS A 32 0.30 -13.70 31.45
N ALA A 33 0.95 -13.15 32.47
CA ALA A 33 2.23 -12.50 32.29
C ALA A 33 3.19 -13.54 31.67
N ALA A 34 3.51 -13.38 30.39
CA ALA A 34 4.79 -13.72 29.75
C ALA A 34 4.63 -13.70 28.22
N ILE A 35 5.35 -12.75 27.59
CA ILE A 35 5.79 -12.78 26.18
C ILE A 35 4.64 -12.60 25.17
N GLU A 36 4.22 -11.35 24.95
CA GLU A 36 3.38 -10.99 23.81
C GLU A 36 4.18 -11.09 22.51
N THR A 37 4.00 -12.22 21.81
CA THR A 37 4.22 -12.32 20.38
C THR A 37 3.10 -11.51 19.69
N SER A 38 3.49 -10.40 19.08
CA SER A 38 2.61 -9.49 18.35
C SER A 38 2.11 -10.16 17.07
N ASP A 39 0.98 -10.86 17.15
CA ASP A 39 0.27 -11.39 15.99
C ASP A 39 -0.58 -10.27 15.37
N THR A 40 0.11 -9.32 14.74
CA THR A 40 -0.53 -8.40 13.80
C THR A 40 -0.73 -9.18 12.51
N ALA A 41 -1.96 -9.25 12.00
CA ALA A 41 -2.23 -9.69 10.64
C ALA A 41 -1.41 -8.80 9.70
N GLN A 42 -0.22 -9.28 9.33
CA GLN A 42 0.66 -8.59 8.41
C GLN A 42 -0.04 -8.65 7.07
N LEU A 43 -0.64 -7.52 6.66
CA LEU A 43 -1.00 -7.29 5.27
C LEU A 43 0.26 -7.61 4.47
N LEU A 44 0.23 -8.69 3.69
CA LEU A 44 1.33 -9.06 2.82
C LEU A 44 1.73 -7.80 2.07
N GLN A 45 2.94 -7.32 2.32
CA GLN A 45 3.45 -6.20 1.57
C GLN A 45 3.43 -6.61 0.10
N PRO A 46 2.90 -5.78 -0.80
CA PRO A 46 2.94 -6.10 -2.22
C PRO A 46 4.39 -6.36 -2.61
N ASP A 47 4.62 -7.45 -3.35
CA ASP A 47 5.94 -7.86 -3.79
C ASP A 47 6.72 -6.66 -4.33
N GLU A 48 7.97 -6.50 -3.89
CA GLU A 48 8.87 -5.43 -4.33
C GLU A 48 9.04 -5.42 -5.87
N CYS A 49 8.74 -6.55 -6.51
CA CYS A 49 8.65 -6.69 -7.96
C CYS A 49 7.58 -5.80 -8.62
N LEU A 50 6.42 -5.58 -7.99
CA LEU A 50 5.35 -4.78 -8.59
C LEU A 50 5.75 -3.29 -8.66
N LEU A 51 6.28 -2.76 -7.56
CA LEU A 51 6.68 -1.35 -7.48
C LEU A 51 7.81 -1.03 -8.46
N SER A 52 8.78 -1.94 -8.60
CA SER A 52 9.87 -1.77 -9.54
C SER A 52 9.43 -1.89 -11.00
N SER A 53 8.43 -2.74 -11.29
CA SER A 53 7.81 -2.81 -12.62
C SER A 53 7.08 -1.51 -12.97
N ASP A 54 6.28 -0.97 -12.05
CA ASP A 54 5.54 0.27 -12.27
C ASP A 54 6.47 1.45 -12.53
N ILE A 55 7.56 1.58 -11.76
CA ILE A 55 8.55 2.64 -11.97
C ILE A 55 9.22 2.47 -13.34
N LYS A 56 9.61 1.25 -13.74
CA LYS A 56 10.18 1.00 -15.08
C LYS A 56 9.21 1.37 -16.19
N HIS A 57 7.93 1.05 -16.05
CA HIS A 57 6.90 1.42 -17.01
C HIS A 57 6.73 2.93 -17.13
N LEU A 58 6.75 3.63 -16.00
CA LEU A 58 6.67 5.08 -15.97
C LEU A 58 7.91 5.72 -16.61
N LEU A 59 9.10 5.20 -16.32
CA LEU A 59 10.35 5.68 -16.91
C LEU A 59 10.41 5.46 -18.42
N ALA A 60 9.84 4.36 -18.93
CA ALA A 60 9.75 4.10 -20.36
C ALA A 60 8.97 5.18 -21.14
N GLN A 61 8.16 6.00 -20.46
CA GLN A 61 7.40 7.12 -21.03
C GLN A 61 8.10 8.48 -20.85
N THR A 62 9.31 8.48 -20.29
CA THR A 62 10.09 9.70 -20.01
C THR A 62 11.41 9.69 -20.77
N ALA A 63 12.09 10.83 -20.78
CA ALA A 63 13.45 10.94 -21.31
C ALA A 63 14.55 10.37 -20.35
N VAL A 64 14.16 9.77 -19.23
CA VAL A 64 15.08 9.19 -18.24
C VAL A 64 15.60 7.85 -18.76
N SER A 65 16.90 7.75 -18.99
CA SER A 65 17.54 6.57 -19.55
C SER A 65 17.94 5.55 -18.50
N GLU A 66 18.30 6.03 -17.29
CA GLU A 66 18.86 5.19 -16.24
C GLU A 66 18.15 5.39 -14.90
N TRP A 67 17.99 4.29 -14.16
CA TRP A 67 17.43 4.29 -12.82
C TRP A 67 18.34 3.55 -11.84
N LEU A 68 18.75 4.25 -10.78
CA LEU A 68 19.57 3.72 -9.72
C LEU A 68 18.86 3.81 -8.36
N LEU A 69 19.08 2.77 -7.56
CA LEU A 69 18.64 2.68 -6.18
C LEU A 69 19.83 2.98 -5.27
N ASP A 70 19.75 4.09 -4.53
CA ASP A 70 20.74 4.45 -3.51
C ASP A 70 20.12 4.36 -2.11
N PRO A 71 20.45 3.32 -1.32
CA PRO A 71 19.90 3.16 0.02
C PRO A 71 20.39 4.22 1.02
N ALA A 72 21.47 4.96 0.72
CA ALA A 72 21.94 6.07 1.55
C ALA A 72 21.15 7.36 1.28
N SER A 73 20.47 7.46 0.14
CA SER A 73 19.63 8.60 -0.18
C SER A 73 18.31 8.53 0.58
N SER A 74 17.83 9.70 1.04
CA SER A 74 16.52 9.86 1.67
C SER A 74 15.46 10.43 0.73
N GLN A 75 15.87 10.81 -0.48
CA GLN A 75 15.06 11.57 -1.43
C GLN A 75 15.28 11.09 -2.86
N CYS A 76 14.26 11.30 -3.70
CA CYS A 76 14.40 11.10 -5.13
C CYS A 76 15.08 12.32 -5.77
N ALA A 77 16.03 12.08 -6.66
CA ALA A 77 16.74 13.12 -7.39
C ALA A 77 16.93 12.72 -8.86
N LEU A 78 16.91 13.72 -9.73
CA LEU A 78 17.27 13.58 -11.14
C LEU A 78 18.65 14.21 -11.35
N ASN A 79 19.58 13.40 -11.83
CA ASN A 79 20.96 13.77 -12.13
C ASN A 79 21.19 13.75 -13.65
N ASP A 80 22.36 14.23 -14.08
CA ASP A 80 22.80 14.20 -15.49
C ASP A 80 21.79 14.84 -16.45
N ASN A 81 21.39 16.08 -16.17
CA ASN A 81 20.40 16.84 -16.96
C ASN A 81 19.04 16.12 -17.10
N GLY A 82 18.69 15.25 -16.14
CA GLY A 82 17.44 14.51 -16.14
C GLY A 82 17.51 13.13 -16.82
N SER A 83 18.69 12.64 -17.21
CA SER A 83 18.82 11.30 -17.78
C SER A 83 18.95 10.18 -16.74
N LEU A 84 19.34 10.51 -15.50
CA LEU A 84 19.55 9.54 -14.44
C LEU A 84 18.61 9.82 -13.26
N LEU A 85 17.71 8.89 -12.96
CA LEU A 85 16.89 8.92 -11.75
C LEU A 85 17.59 8.14 -10.62
N VAL A 86 17.83 8.80 -9.50
CA VAL A 86 18.30 8.17 -8.26
C VAL A 86 17.16 8.18 -7.24
N THR A 87 16.79 7.01 -6.74
CA THR A 87 15.75 6.84 -5.71
C THR A 87 16.30 6.16 -4.47
N PRO A 88 15.70 6.39 -3.29
CA PRO A 88 16.02 5.61 -2.09
C PRO A 88 15.64 4.13 -2.28
N SER A 89 15.90 3.29 -1.27
CA SER A 89 15.53 1.87 -1.31
C SER A 89 14.05 1.65 -1.67
N LEU A 90 13.74 0.48 -2.25
CA LEU A 90 12.36 0.13 -2.62
C LEU A 90 11.40 0.17 -1.42
N THR A 91 11.90 -0.21 -0.24
CA THR A 91 11.18 -0.11 1.03
C THR A 91 10.84 1.33 1.41
N ALA A 92 11.76 2.28 1.21
CA ALA A 92 11.50 3.70 1.45
C ALA A 92 10.54 4.28 0.40
N LEU A 93 10.64 3.82 -0.85
CA LEU A 93 9.72 4.16 -1.94
C LEU A 93 8.27 3.69 -1.70
N GLN A 94 8.01 2.78 -0.75
CA GLN A 94 6.63 2.46 -0.36
C GLN A 94 5.94 3.63 0.36
N GLN A 95 6.70 4.56 0.95
CA GLN A 95 6.15 5.70 1.66
C GLN A 95 5.47 6.68 0.71
N ALA A 96 4.25 7.10 1.06
CA ALA A 96 3.44 8.00 0.23
C ALA A 96 4.15 9.33 -0.08
N ALA A 97 4.94 9.86 0.87
CA ALA A 97 5.70 11.09 0.66
C ALA A 97 6.73 10.95 -0.46
N ILE A 98 7.50 9.86 -0.47
CA ILE A 98 8.53 9.59 -1.47
C ILE A 98 7.91 9.33 -2.84
N LYS A 99 6.79 8.60 -2.91
CA LYS A 99 6.05 8.41 -4.17
C LYS A 99 5.59 9.72 -4.78
N ARG A 100 5.07 10.65 -3.96
CA ARG A 100 4.66 11.98 -4.43
C ARG A 100 5.85 12.80 -4.92
N GLN A 101 6.99 12.71 -4.23
CA GLN A 101 8.22 13.37 -4.67
C GLN A 101 8.69 12.82 -6.02
N LEU A 102 8.73 11.49 -6.17
CA LEU A 102 9.06 10.83 -7.43
C LEU A 102 8.12 11.28 -8.56
N TRP A 103 6.81 11.25 -8.32
CA TRP A 103 5.82 11.66 -9.30
C TRP A 103 5.99 13.13 -9.70
N ALA A 104 6.19 14.03 -8.74
CA ALA A 104 6.39 15.44 -9.02
C ALA A 104 7.63 15.72 -9.88
N LEU A 105 8.71 14.96 -9.68
CA LEU A 105 9.91 15.05 -10.50
C LEU A 105 9.65 14.53 -11.91
N LEU A 106 9.08 13.32 -12.04
CA LEU A 106 8.88 12.69 -13.34
C LEU A 106 7.79 13.38 -14.16
N GLN A 107 6.79 14.01 -13.53
CA GLN A 107 5.74 14.75 -14.22
C GLN A 107 6.29 15.88 -15.11
N GLN A 108 7.44 16.46 -14.77
CA GLN A 108 8.08 17.49 -15.60
C GLN A 108 8.75 16.92 -16.85
N HIS A 109 8.99 15.61 -16.87
CA HIS A 109 9.72 14.87 -17.92
C HIS A 109 8.87 13.84 -18.66
N LEU A 110 7.64 13.59 -18.19
CA LEU A 110 6.59 12.95 -18.96
C LEU A 110 6.26 13.90 -20.11
N ALA A 111 6.57 13.47 -21.34
CA ALA A 111 6.14 14.20 -22.52
C ALA A 111 4.62 14.35 -22.46
N ASP A 112 4.11 15.53 -22.79
CA ASP A 112 2.69 15.77 -22.99
C ASP A 112 2.28 14.90 -24.19
N ASP A 113 1.90 13.65 -23.93
CA ASP A 113 1.34 12.73 -24.92
C ASP A 113 -0.11 13.20 -25.18
N ALA A 114 -0.20 14.37 -25.81
CA ALA A 114 -1.40 14.97 -26.34
C ALA A 114 -1.32 14.87 -27.86
N ASP A 115 -1.52 13.66 -28.39
CA ASP A 115 -1.90 13.43 -29.79
C ASP A 115 -3.11 12.47 -29.85
#